data_AF-E6UIW9-F1
#
_entry.id   AF-E6UIW9-F1
#
_cell.length_a   1.000
_cell.length_b   1.000
_cell.length_c   1.000
_cell.angle_alpha   90.00
_cell.angle_beta   90.00
_cell.angle_gamma   90.00
#
_symmetry.space_group_name_H-M   'P 1'
#
loop_
_entity.id
_entity.type
_entity.pdbx_description
1 polymer ?
#
loop_
_entity_poly.entity_id
_entity_poly.type
_entity_poly.pdbx_seq_one_letter_code
_entity_poly.pdbx_strand_id
1 'polypeptide(L)'
;MGGTLKKKTRVLTVGGARYVCLICFNGGINVKLSPEKDKTAIVKVYFPRGGDDEEDIFPEVIRAVKDGESVSFMTDRPSGAALVLSLLGDGAFVSRKTCTVNGYELLQKSGYKIAEIKNGLFW
;
A
#
# COMPACT_ATOMS: atom_id res chain seq x y z
N MET A 1 27.11 -0.12 8.13
CA MET A 1 26.77 0.98 7.20
C MET A 1 25.29 1.30 7.40
N GLY A 2 24.96 2.47 7.95
CA GLY A 2 23.57 2.86 8.20
C GLY A 2 22.96 3.52 6.98
N GLY A 3 22.32 2.74 6.11
CA GLY A 3 21.55 3.26 4.99
C GLY A 3 20.29 3.96 5.50
N THR A 4 20.29 5.29 5.50
CA THR A 4 19.10 6.08 5.85
C THR A 4 18.00 5.83 4.81
N LEU A 5 16.98 5.04 5.18
CA LEU A 5 15.79 4.76 4.36
C LEU A 5 15.17 6.09 3.88
N LYS A 6 15.17 6.32 2.56
CA LYS A 6 14.61 7.53 1.94
C LYS A 6 13.09 7.58 2.16
N LYS A 7 12.65 8.33 3.17
CA LYS A 7 11.23 8.64 3.41
C LYS A 7 10.71 9.52 2.27
N LYS A 8 9.86 8.98 1.40
CA LYS A 8 9.26 9.70 0.28
C LYS A 8 7.79 9.99 0.59
N THR A 9 7.52 11.16 1.16
CA THR A 9 6.15 11.67 1.36
C THR A 9 5.61 12.25 0.07
N ARG A 10 4.35 11.96 -0.27
CA ARG A 10 3.62 12.48 -1.43
C ARG A 10 2.21 12.88 -1.05
N VAL A 11 1.64 13.84 -1.76
CA VAL A 11 0.21 14.17 -1.68
C VAL A 11 -0.47 13.58 -2.91
N LEU A 12 -1.57 12.86 -2.71
CA LEU A 12 -2.37 12.21 -3.74
C LEU A 12 -3.77 12.82 -3.75
N THR A 13 -4.38 12.91 -4.93
CA THR A 13 -5.79 13.27 -5.09
C THR A 13 -6.54 12.04 -5.60
N VAL A 14 -7.50 11.54 -4.82
CA VAL A 14 -8.31 10.35 -5.15
C VAL A 14 -9.77 10.67 -4.86
N GLY A 15 -10.66 10.50 -5.85
CA GLY A 15 -12.08 10.81 -5.70
C GLY A 15 -12.37 12.27 -5.29
N GLY A 16 -11.51 13.22 -5.68
CA GLY A 16 -11.62 14.63 -5.29
C GLY A 16 -11.09 14.98 -3.89
N ALA A 17 -10.71 14.00 -3.07
CA ALA A 17 -10.11 14.20 -1.76
C ALA A 17 -8.58 14.11 -1.81
N ARG A 18 -7.90 14.83 -0.91
CA ARG A 18 -6.44 14.89 -0.81
C ARG A 18 -5.92 14.07 0.36
N TYR A 19 -4.90 13.26 0.09
CA TYR A 19 -4.30 12.34 1.05
C TYR A 19 -2.79 12.49 1.07
N VAL A 20 -2.20 12.37 2.26
CA VAL A 20 -0.76 12.20 2.43
C VAL A 20 -0.45 10.71 2.36
N CYS A 21 0.53 10.36 1.54
CA CYS A 21 1.05 9.01 1.39
C CYS A 21 2.53 9.00 1.78
N LEU A 22 2.89 8.04 2.63
CA LEU A 22 4.27 7.72 2.99
C LEU A 22 4.51 6.23 2.76
N ILE A 23 5.49 5.92 1.93
CA ILE A 23 5.90 4.54 1.64
C ILE A 23 7.14 4.21 2.47
N CYS A 24 7.11 3.09 3.17
CA CYS A 24 8.19 2.58 4.01
C CYS A 24 8.43 1.12 3.70
N PHE A 25 9.68 0.70 3.85
CA PHE A 25 10.08 -0.65 3.57
C PHE A 25 10.64 -1.30 4.84
N ASN A 26 9.97 -2.33 5.33
CA ASN A 26 10.33 -3.06 6.55
C ASN A 26 9.53 -4.37 6.60
N GLY A 27 10.20 -5.52 6.46
CA GLY A 27 9.56 -6.84 6.33
C GLY A 27 8.65 -7.00 5.10
N GLY A 28 8.67 -6.04 4.18
CA GLY A 28 7.70 -5.86 3.10
C GLY A 28 7.46 -4.38 2.83
N ILE A 29 6.35 -4.06 2.15
CA ILE A 29 5.96 -2.67 1.84
C ILE A 29 4.87 -2.20 2.78
N ASN A 30 5.07 -1.03 3.37
CA ASN A 30 4.14 -0.36 4.27
C ASN A 30 3.75 1.00 3.66
N VAL A 31 2.51 1.13 3.25
CA VAL A 31 1.92 2.39 2.76
C VAL A 31 1.13 3.02 3.90
N LYS A 32 1.60 4.14 4.44
CA LYS A 32 0.87 4.95 5.42
C LYS A 32 0.10 6.03 4.69
N LEU A 33 -1.21 6.05 4.92
CA LEU A 33 -2.16 6.96 4.30
C LEU A 33 -2.84 7.77 5.40
N SER A 34 -3.06 9.05 5.15
CA SER A 34 -3.90 9.90 6.00
C SER A 34 -4.58 10.99 5.18
N PRO A 35 -5.80 11.42 5.50
CA PRO A 35 -6.37 12.62 4.93
C PRO A 35 -5.43 13.81 5.13
N GLU A 36 -5.26 14.68 4.13
CA GLU A 36 -4.32 15.81 4.24
C GLU A 36 -4.73 16.78 5.36
N LYS A 37 -6.04 16.94 5.56
CA LYS A 37 -6.64 17.79 6.60
C LYS A 37 -6.60 17.16 8.00
N ASP A 38 -6.45 15.84 8.10
CA ASP A 38 -6.35 15.12 9.37
C ASP A 38 -5.25 14.04 9.30
N LYS A 39 -4.01 14.48 9.52
CA LYS A 39 -2.84 13.59 9.53
C LYS A 39 -2.78 12.67 10.76
N THR A 40 -3.73 12.78 11.69
CA THR A 40 -3.82 11.93 12.88
C THR A 40 -4.66 10.68 12.63
N ALA A 41 -5.47 10.66 11.58
CA ALA A 41 -6.18 9.47 11.12
C ALA A 41 -5.30 8.71 10.12
N ILE A 42 -4.66 7.62 10.58
CA ILE A 42 -3.68 6.89 9.78
C ILE A 42 -4.21 5.50 9.44
N VAL A 43 -4.17 5.14 8.16
CA VAL A 43 -4.30 3.76 7.70
C VAL A 43 -2.93 3.29 7.22
N LYS A 44 -2.43 2.20 7.80
CA LYS A 44 -1.21 1.54 7.40
C LYS A 44 -1.59 0.29 6.60
N VAL A 45 -1.36 0.31 5.29
CA VAL A 45 -1.54 -0.86 4.43
C VAL A 45 -0.20 -1.57 4.28
N TYR A 46 -0.16 -2.82 4.68
CA TYR A 46 1.06 -3.62 4.67
C TYR A 46 0.93 -4.78 3.66
N PHE A 47 1.92 -4.89 2.78
CA PHE A 47 2.11 -5.99 1.86
C PHE A 47 3.30 -6.82 2.34
N PRO A 48 3.07 -7.94 3.07
CA PRO A 48 4.16 -8.79 3.52
C PRO A 48 4.94 -9.39 2.36
N ARG A 49 6.23 -9.66 2.61
CA ARG A 49 7.06 -10.54 1.77
C ARG A 49 6.46 -11.94 1.74
N GLY A 50 6.70 -12.67 0.65
CA GLY A 50 6.47 -14.12 0.60
C GLY A 50 7.80 -14.86 0.61
N GLY A 51 7.91 -15.92 1.43
CA GLY A 51 9.13 -16.75 1.55
C GLY A 51 9.86 -16.58 2.89
N ASP A 52 10.79 -17.50 3.17
CA ASP A 52 11.67 -17.45 4.35
C ASP A 52 12.64 -16.27 4.26
N ASP A 53 12.95 -15.69 5.43
CA ASP A 53 13.54 -14.37 5.72
C ASP A 53 14.90 -14.00 5.06
N GLU A 54 15.42 -14.78 4.12
CA GLU A 54 16.82 -14.67 3.67
C GLU A 54 17.07 -13.63 2.56
N GLU A 55 16.04 -13.17 1.85
CA GLU A 55 16.22 -12.16 0.80
C GLU A 55 15.51 -10.83 1.09
N ASP A 56 16.22 -9.75 0.77
CA ASP A 56 15.73 -8.37 0.76
C ASP A 56 14.82 -8.11 -0.45
N ILE A 57 13.86 -9.01 -0.65
CA ILE A 57 12.83 -8.92 -1.69
C ILE A 57 11.58 -8.23 -1.16
N PHE A 58 10.81 -7.57 -2.02
CA PHE A 58 9.51 -7.01 -1.65
C PHE A 58 8.52 -7.15 -2.79
N PRO A 59 7.20 -7.21 -2.52
CA PRO A 59 6.20 -7.38 -3.57
C PRO A 59 6.05 -6.09 -4.38
N GLU A 60 6.94 -5.84 -5.35
CA GLU A 60 7.01 -4.60 -6.12
C GLU A 60 5.78 -4.40 -7.01
N VAL A 61 5.42 -5.43 -7.79
CA VAL A 61 4.27 -5.38 -8.70
C VAL A 61 3.27 -6.46 -8.31
N ILE A 62 2.02 -6.04 -8.12
CA ILE A 62 0.90 -6.96 -7.91
C ILE A 62 -0.02 -6.87 -9.11
N ARG A 63 -0.25 -8.02 -9.74
CA ARG A 63 -1.28 -8.19 -10.76
C ARG A 63 -2.50 -8.87 -10.14
N ALA A 64 -3.65 -8.23 -10.26
CA ALA A 64 -4.90 -8.73 -9.73
C ALA A 64 -5.99 -8.73 -10.81
N VAL A 65 -6.96 -9.61 -10.67
CA VAL A 65 -8.08 -9.76 -11.62
C VAL A 65 -9.39 -9.60 -10.89
N LYS A 66 -10.30 -8.80 -11.45
CA LYS A 66 -11.68 -8.62 -10.97
C LYS A 66 -12.61 -8.57 -12.17
N ASP A 67 -13.69 -9.35 -12.15
CA ASP A 67 -14.71 -9.39 -13.21
C ASP A 67 -14.16 -9.61 -14.63
N GLY A 68 -13.07 -10.37 -14.74
CA GLY A 68 -12.38 -10.65 -16.02
C GLY A 68 -11.34 -9.59 -16.43
N GLU A 69 -11.29 -8.45 -15.76
CA GLU A 69 -10.32 -7.39 -16.03
C GLU A 69 -9.06 -7.52 -15.16
N SER A 70 -7.90 -7.33 -15.77
CA SER A 70 -6.60 -7.31 -15.07
C SER A 70 -6.21 -5.89 -14.69
N VAL A 71 -5.88 -5.67 -13.41
CA VAL A 71 -5.17 -4.48 -12.94
C VAL A 71 -3.74 -4.87 -12.51
N SER A 72 -2.77 -4.02 -12.80
CA SER A 72 -1.41 -4.14 -12.28
C SER A 72 -1.02 -2.84 -11.60
N PHE A 73 -0.41 -2.93 -10.43
CA PHE A 73 0.04 -1.75 -9.70
C PHE A 73 1.35 -2.02 -8.99
N MET A 74 2.13 -0.94 -8.86
CA MET A 74 3.38 -0.92 -8.13
C MET A 74 3.14 -0.47 -6.70
N THR A 75 3.49 -1.30 -5.73
CA THR A 75 3.26 -1.06 -4.28
C THR A 75 4.21 0.00 -3.72
N ASP A 76 5.37 0.20 -4.33
CA ASP A 76 6.39 1.21 -3.99
C ASP A 76 6.09 2.58 -4.63
N ARG A 77 5.02 2.69 -5.42
CA ARG A 77 4.64 3.91 -6.14
C ARG A 77 3.34 4.54 -5.63
N PRO A 78 3.19 5.87 -5.81
CA PRO A 78 1.93 6.58 -5.57
C PRO A 78 0.70 5.98 -6.24
N SER A 79 0.85 5.34 -7.40
CA SER A 79 -0.26 4.71 -8.12
C SER A 79 -0.85 3.52 -7.37
N GLY A 80 -0.01 2.68 -6.74
CA GLY A 80 -0.50 1.60 -5.86
C GLY A 80 -1.21 2.14 -4.63
N ALA A 81 -0.69 3.22 -4.04
CA ALA A 81 -1.36 3.90 -2.93
C ALA A 81 -2.73 4.49 -3.33
N ALA A 82 -2.87 5.02 -4.55
CA ALA A 82 -4.13 5.54 -5.07
C ALA A 82 -5.18 4.42 -5.26
N LEU A 83 -4.77 3.26 -5.78
CA LEU A 83 -5.65 2.09 -5.87
C LEU A 83 -6.11 1.67 -4.47
N VAL A 84 -5.18 1.49 -3.53
CA VAL A 84 -5.51 1.12 -2.15
C VAL A 84 -6.49 2.10 -1.52
N LEU A 85 -6.29 3.42 -1.69
CA LEU A 85 -7.24 4.45 -1.23
C LEU A 85 -8.64 4.25 -1.79
N SER A 86 -8.80 3.89 -3.06
CA SER A 86 -10.11 3.63 -3.66
C SER A 86 -10.79 2.35 -3.14
N LEU A 87 -10.04 1.45 -2.50
CA LEU A 87 -10.56 0.22 -1.91
C LEU A 87 -10.88 0.37 -0.42
N LEU A 88 -10.38 1.42 0.23
CA LEU A 88 -10.73 1.71 1.61
C LEU A 88 -12.18 2.20 1.65
N GLY A 89 -13.04 1.47 2.36
CA GLY A 89 -14.43 1.85 2.55
C GLY A 89 -14.59 3.10 3.44
N ASP A 90 -15.82 3.58 3.51
CA ASP A 90 -16.19 4.68 4.39
C ASP A 90 -15.82 4.37 5.85
N GLY A 91 -15.29 5.37 6.56
CA GLY A 91 -14.88 5.24 7.95
C GLY A 91 -13.54 4.53 8.18
N ALA A 92 -12.78 4.19 7.12
CA ALA A 92 -11.44 3.62 7.27
C ALA A 92 -10.48 4.55 8.06
N PHE A 93 -10.70 5.86 7.99
CA PHE A 93 -9.92 6.86 8.70
C PHE A 93 -10.62 7.29 9.99
N VAL A 94 -10.00 7.00 11.13
CA VAL A 94 -10.48 7.42 12.45
C VAL A 94 -9.44 8.35 13.09
N SER A 95 -9.85 9.57 13.42
CA SER A 95 -8.95 10.59 14.00
C SER A 95 -8.21 10.08 15.23
N ARG A 96 -6.92 10.41 15.31
CA ARG A 96 -5.98 10.01 16.36
C ARG A 96 -5.80 8.49 16.52
N LYS A 97 -6.19 7.70 15.52
CA LYS A 97 -5.97 6.25 15.49
C LYS A 97 -5.11 5.85 14.31
N THR A 98 -4.38 4.76 14.50
CA THR A 98 -3.70 4.05 13.41
C THR A 98 -4.36 2.69 13.23
N CYS A 99 -4.94 2.45 12.06
CA CYS A 99 -5.48 1.16 11.66
C CYS A 99 -4.48 0.47 10.75
N THR A 100 -4.20 -0.82 10.97
CA THR A 100 -3.32 -1.60 10.09
C THR A 100 -4.16 -2.62 9.32
N VAL A 101 -3.94 -2.70 8.01
CA VAL A 101 -4.64 -3.64 7.13
C VAL A 101 -3.63 -4.37 6.25
N ASN A 102 -3.90 -5.65 5.99
CA ASN A 102 -3.15 -6.45 5.02
C ASN A 102 -3.63 -6.07 3.61
N GLY A 103 -2.72 -5.62 2.76
CA GLY A 103 -3.02 -5.17 1.40
C GLY A 103 -3.57 -6.27 0.49
N TYR A 104 -3.15 -7.52 0.70
CA TYR A 104 -3.69 -8.67 -0.05
C TYR A 104 -5.13 -8.98 0.36
N GLU A 105 -5.42 -8.96 1.66
CA GLU A 105 -6.79 -9.16 2.16
C GLU A 105 -7.73 -8.02 1.72
N LEU A 106 -7.22 -6.78 1.68
CA LEU A 106 -7.99 -5.64 1.19
C LEU A 106 -8.42 -5.84 -0.27
N LEU A 107 -7.51 -6.30 -1.12
CA LEU A 107 -7.82 -6.62 -2.52
C LEU A 107 -8.87 -7.73 -2.60
N GLN A 108 -8.68 -8.82 -1.87
CA GLN A 108 -9.62 -9.96 -1.84
C GLN A 108 -11.02 -9.55 -1.38
N LYS A 109 -11.12 -8.78 -0.29
CA LYS A 109 -12.40 -8.25 0.23
C LYS A 109 -13.11 -7.35 -0.78
N SER A 110 -12.37 -6.68 -1.64
CA SER A 110 -12.90 -5.84 -2.72
C SER A 110 -13.18 -6.60 -4.03
N GLY A 111 -13.07 -7.93 -4.03
CA GLY A 111 -13.40 -8.82 -5.15
C GLY A 111 -12.24 -9.12 -6.10
N TYR A 112 -11.01 -8.69 -5.77
CA TYR A 112 -9.83 -8.99 -6.59
C TYR A 112 -9.23 -10.35 -6.23
N LYS A 113 -8.85 -11.11 -7.26
CA LYS A 113 -8.01 -12.30 -7.13
C LYS A 113 -6.57 -11.94 -7.49
N ILE A 114 -5.61 -12.27 -6.64
CA ILE A 114 -4.19 -12.06 -6.94
C ILE A 114 -3.77 -13.11 -7.98
N ALA A 115 -3.32 -12.65 -9.14
CA ALA A 115 -2.88 -13.52 -10.23
C ALA A 115 -1.35 -13.70 -10.24
N GLU A 116 -0.60 -12.64 -9.93
CA GLU A 116 0.86 -12.66 -9.93
C GLU A 116 1.40 -11.62 -8.94
N ILE A 117 2.52 -11.95 -8.28
CA ILE A 117 3.31 -11.03 -7.49
C ILE A 117 4.74 -11.08 -8.06
N LYS A 118 5.23 -9.94 -8.55
CA LYS A 118 6.64 -9.79 -8.94
C LYS A 118 7.38 -9.08 -7.83
N ASN A 119 8.46 -9.72 -7.39
CA ASN A 119 9.29 -9.19 -6.32
C ASN A 119 10.38 -8.28 -6.90
N GLY A 120 10.67 -7.17 -6.21
CA GLY A 120 11.80 -6.28 -6.45
C GLY A 120 12.85 -6.39 -5.33
N LEU A 121 14.06 -5.91 -5.57
CA LEU A 121 15.19 -5.95 -4.63
C LEU A 121 15.37 -4.61 -3.91
N PHE A 122 15.73 -4.63 -2.61
CA PHE A 122 16.26 -3.43 -1.94
C PHE A 122 17.65 -3.08 -2.46
N TRP A 123 17.85 -1.83 -2.86
CA TRP A 123 19.16 -1.22 -3.16
C TRP A 123 19.42 0.03 -2.31
#